data_AF-A0A6B3I941-F1
#
_entry.id   AF-A0A6B3I941-F1
#
_cell.length_a   1.000
_cell.length_b   1.000
_cell.length_c   1.000
_cell.angle_alpha   90.00
_cell.angle_beta   90.00
_cell.angle_gamma   90.00
#
_symmetry.space_group_name_H-M   'P 1'
#
loop_
_entity.id
_entity.type
_entity.pdbx_description
1 polymer ?
#
loop_
_entity_poly.entity_id
_entity_poly.type
_entity_poly.pdbx_seq_one_letter_code
_entity_poly.pdbx_strand_id
1 'polypeptide(L)'
;MFHDGARRRSVALLTTGVLALPAVAACGASEEGNVPAARQDIEPAGRDLVADGSTLAWAIDAVPGTLNAYQADADGATNRVAGAVLPALFTLDDRGRPQANPDYLESAEVVEREPRQVVVYRLNQKAVWSDGREVGAPDFAAQWRALRGKDPAYWTARNAGYDRIAKVERGKDDLEVQVTFDKPYAEWRSLFSPLYPKDVMGTPDSFNDSARGTLKNTAGPFSLKKVDRKTGDITLDRNPRWWGDQPKLDRLVFRAVAPEDRTKALTAGRVDLAPLTPREAERISLAGRDKGARGPLAHGPGAGRTPADALMSWAVAHGTEQEAAAAEQVAREQTREAVATYASEQKSLGAYEVRKALEPAFTQLALNGADGPLADERVRRAVARALDREELAETVLKPLGLPAEPVGSHLALSGQEAYEDASGALGQQDSAEARALLAEAGWKP
;
A
#
# COMPACT_ATOMS: atom_id res chain seq x y z
N MET A 1 10.87 82.21 51.58
CA MET A 1 12.22 81.65 51.86
C MET A 1 12.45 80.55 50.84
N PHE A 2 13.06 80.79 49.66
CA PHE A 2 14.52 80.96 49.44
C PHE A 2 15.27 79.74 50.02
N HIS A 3 15.92 78.83 49.29
CA HIS A 3 16.67 78.85 48.02
C HIS A 3 16.48 77.47 47.34
N ASP A 4 16.30 77.35 46.02
CA ASP A 4 17.20 77.65 44.90
C ASP A 4 18.10 76.46 44.51
N GLY A 5 18.12 76.20 43.22
CA GLY A 5 18.71 75.02 42.58
C GLY A 5 18.48 75.00 41.07
N ALA A 6 18.85 76.10 40.41
CA ALA A 6 19.51 76.23 39.09
C ALA A 6 19.30 75.11 38.03
N ARG A 7 19.10 75.32 36.73
CA ARG A 7 19.17 76.45 35.76
C ARG A 7 18.55 75.90 34.45
N ARG A 8 17.70 76.63 33.70
CA ARG A 8 18.00 77.32 32.40
C ARG A 8 18.81 76.46 31.40
N ARG A 9 18.51 76.29 30.11
CA ARG A 9 17.80 77.04 29.05
C ARG A 9 17.69 76.08 27.83
N SER A 10 16.53 75.97 27.17
CA SER A 10 16.25 76.45 25.80
C SER A 10 16.76 75.62 24.61
N VAL A 11 15.86 75.57 23.61
CA VAL A 11 16.04 75.43 22.15
C VAL A 11 15.95 74.01 21.56
N ALA A 12 14.93 73.89 20.71
CA ALA A 12 14.64 72.81 19.80
C ALA A 12 15.77 72.55 18.78
N LEU A 13 15.91 71.30 18.38
CA LEU A 13 16.37 70.95 17.04
C LEU A 13 15.68 69.65 16.60
N LEU A 14 14.74 69.84 15.68
CA LEU A 14 14.20 68.82 14.79
C LEU A 14 15.37 68.26 13.95
N THR A 15 15.70 66.99 14.14
CA THR A 15 16.38 66.20 13.12
C THR A 15 15.64 64.88 12.94
N THR A 16 15.00 64.78 11.79
CA THR A 16 14.46 63.59 11.15
C THR A 16 15.45 62.43 11.22
N GLY A 17 15.10 61.39 11.97
CA GLY A 17 15.72 60.07 11.91
C GLY A 17 14.61 59.04 11.78
N VAL A 18 14.22 58.72 10.54
CA VAL A 18 13.36 57.59 10.23
C VAL A 18 14.14 56.32 10.58
N LEU A 19 13.94 55.80 11.79
CA LEU A 19 14.28 54.43 12.13
C LEU A 19 13.24 53.55 11.43
N ALA A 20 13.61 53.07 10.24
CA ALA A 20 12.96 51.95 9.61
C ALA A 20 13.17 50.73 10.53
N LEU A 21 12.21 50.51 11.43
CA LEU A 21 12.00 49.21 12.06
C LEU A 21 11.77 48.22 10.91
N PRO A 22 12.60 47.19 10.72
CA PRO A 22 12.22 46.11 9.83
C PRO A 22 10.98 45.49 10.47
N ALA A 23 9.83 45.73 9.83
CA ALA A 23 8.65 44.94 10.08
C ALA A 23 9.07 43.49 9.80
N VAL A 24 9.29 42.73 10.88
CA VAL A 24 9.31 41.28 10.80
C VAL A 24 7.89 40.91 10.44
N ALA A 25 7.61 40.91 9.14
CA ALA A 25 6.51 40.16 8.60
C ALA A 25 6.77 38.72 9.03
N ALA A 26 6.02 38.28 10.05
CA ALA A 26 5.74 36.88 10.23
C ALA A 26 4.95 36.44 8.99
N CYS A 27 5.67 36.26 7.87
CA CYS A 27 5.24 35.34 6.85
C CYS A 27 5.04 34.03 7.59
N GLY A 28 3.79 33.62 7.74
CA GLY A 28 3.49 32.25 8.08
C GLY A 28 4.38 31.40 7.20
N ALA A 29 5.22 30.58 7.81
CA ALA A 29 5.82 29.47 7.12
C ALA A 29 4.63 28.76 6.46
N SER A 30 4.50 28.92 5.15
CA SER A 30 3.81 27.93 4.35
C SER A 30 4.40 26.61 4.82
N GLU A 31 3.58 25.75 5.43
CA GLU A 31 3.93 24.35 5.59
C GLU A 31 4.32 23.90 4.18
N GLU A 32 5.62 23.86 3.89
CA GLU A 32 6.17 23.09 2.79
C GLU A 32 5.96 21.64 3.19
N GLY A 33 4.70 21.21 3.14
CA GLY A 33 4.32 19.83 3.28
C GLY A 33 5.05 19.08 2.18
N ASN A 34 5.77 18.04 2.58
CA ASN A 34 6.53 17.21 1.65
C ASN A 34 5.57 16.72 0.55
N VAL A 35 5.75 17.20 -0.68
CA VAL A 35 4.83 16.90 -1.78
C VAL A 35 5.07 15.44 -2.20
N PRO A 36 4.01 14.62 -2.36
CA PRO A 36 4.18 13.26 -2.85
C PRO A 36 4.97 13.25 -4.16
N ALA A 37 5.96 12.37 -4.26
CA ALA A 37 6.83 12.27 -5.44
C ALA A 37 6.04 12.06 -6.75
N ALA A 38 4.86 11.43 -6.69
CA ALA A 38 3.99 11.22 -7.83
C ALA A 38 2.56 11.68 -7.54
N ARG A 39 1.89 12.19 -8.59
CA ARG A 39 0.45 12.45 -8.56
C ARG A 39 -0.31 11.14 -8.35
N GLN A 40 -1.24 11.13 -7.40
CA GLN A 40 -2.20 10.05 -7.20
C GLN A 40 -3.25 10.09 -8.31
N ASP A 41 -3.35 9.06 -9.14
CA ASP A 41 -4.41 8.94 -10.17
C ASP A 41 -5.67 8.24 -9.63
N ILE A 42 -5.67 7.84 -8.35
CA ILE A 42 -6.80 7.23 -7.66
C ILE A 42 -7.52 8.33 -6.88
N GLU A 43 -8.28 9.17 -7.58
CA GLU A 43 -9.08 10.22 -6.96
C GLU A 43 -10.40 9.66 -6.41
N PRO A 44 -10.84 10.05 -5.20
CA PRO A 44 -12.13 9.64 -4.67
C PRO A 44 -13.29 10.09 -5.59
N ALA A 45 -14.12 9.13 -6.02
CA ALA A 45 -15.38 9.45 -6.67
C ALA A 45 -16.40 9.92 -5.63
N GLY A 46 -17.20 10.93 -5.99
CA GLY A 46 -18.37 11.33 -5.20
C GLY A 46 -19.27 10.13 -4.95
N ARG A 47 -19.71 9.95 -3.70
CA ARG A 47 -20.48 8.77 -3.28
C ARG A 47 -21.82 8.63 -4.03
N ASP A 48 -22.38 9.76 -4.45
CA ASP A 48 -23.58 9.89 -5.28
C ASP A 48 -23.38 9.42 -6.73
N LEU A 49 -22.13 9.36 -7.21
CA LEU A 49 -21.77 8.83 -8.51
C LEU A 49 -21.61 7.30 -8.51
N VAL A 50 -21.71 6.66 -7.35
CA VAL A 50 -21.55 5.21 -7.19
C VAL A 50 -22.93 4.56 -7.07
N ALA A 51 -23.24 3.66 -8.01
CA ALA A 51 -24.49 2.91 -8.03
C ALA A 51 -24.65 2.00 -6.79
N ASP A 52 -25.86 1.94 -6.26
CA ASP A 52 -26.23 1.02 -5.18
C ASP A 52 -26.49 -0.41 -5.70
N GLY A 53 -26.29 -1.40 -4.83
CA GLY A 53 -26.82 -2.77 -5.02
C GLY A 53 -26.00 -3.68 -5.93
N SER A 54 -24.76 -3.31 -6.24
CA SER A 54 -23.91 -4.07 -7.16
C SER A 54 -22.99 -5.06 -6.44
N THR A 55 -22.50 -6.04 -7.21
CA THR A 55 -21.38 -6.89 -6.82
C THR A 55 -20.11 -6.37 -7.48
N LEU A 56 -19.02 -6.25 -6.72
CA LEU A 56 -17.69 -5.97 -7.26
C LEU A 56 -16.83 -7.24 -7.18
N ALA A 57 -16.32 -7.70 -8.32
CA ALA A 57 -15.34 -8.78 -8.40
C ALA A 57 -13.92 -8.19 -8.53
N TRP A 58 -13.08 -8.44 -7.51
CA TRP A 58 -11.71 -7.94 -7.42
C TRP A 58 -10.71 -9.08 -7.56
N ALA A 59 -9.83 -9.02 -8.57
CA ALA A 59 -8.71 -9.95 -8.70
C ALA A 59 -7.71 -9.86 -7.53
N ILE A 60 -7.33 -11.01 -7.01
CA ILE A 60 -6.22 -11.23 -6.06
C ILE A 60 -5.26 -12.27 -6.65
N ASP A 61 -4.02 -12.33 -6.16
CA ASP A 61 -3.04 -13.30 -6.68
C ASP A 61 -3.45 -14.75 -6.39
N ALA A 62 -3.87 -15.01 -5.15
CA ALA A 62 -4.33 -16.32 -4.69
C ALA A 62 -5.29 -16.17 -3.51
N VAL A 63 -6.05 -17.22 -3.19
CA VAL A 63 -6.79 -17.29 -1.92
C VAL A 63 -5.76 -17.40 -0.79
N PRO A 64 -5.81 -16.56 0.26
CA PRO A 64 -4.77 -16.51 1.27
C PRO A 64 -4.72 -17.79 2.12
N GLY A 65 -3.53 -18.07 2.67
CA GLY A 65 -3.31 -19.18 3.61
C GLY A 65 -4.01 -18.97 4.96
N THR A 66 -4.24 -17.71 5.33
CA THR A 66 -4.90 -17.30 6.58
C THR A 66 -5.69 -16.01 6.42
N LEU A 67 -6.73 -15.83 7.23
CA LEU A 67 -7.46 -14.56 7.40
C LEU A 67 -7.02 -13.79 8.67
N ASN A 68 -5.97 -14.25 9.35
CA ASN A 68 -5.35 -13.59 10.51
C ASN A 68 -4.13 -12.76 10.06
N ALA A 69 -4.27 -11.43 10.02
CA ALA A 69 -3.24 -10.48 9.60
C ALA A 69 -2.01 -10.42 10.54
N TYR A 70 -2.06 -11.10 11.69
CA TYR A 70 -0.96 -11.17 12.65
C TYR A 70 -0.09 -12.42 12.52
N GLN A 71 -0.36 -13.30 11.56
CA GLN A 71 0.46 -14.49 11.29
C GLN A 71 1.50 -14.24 10.18
N ALA A 72 2.55 -15.08 10.16
CA ALA A 72 3.66 -14.94 9.22
C ALA A 72 3.28 -15.23 7.76
N ASP A 73 2.25 -16.04 7.55
CA ASP A 73 1.71 -16.42 6.25
C ASP A 73 0.56 -15.52 5.76
N ALA A 74 0.31 -14.39 6.45
CA ALA A 74 -0.61 -13.36 6.00
C ALA A 74 -0.05 -12.59 4.78
N ASP A 75 -0.91 -12.32 3.80
CA ASP A 75 -0.54 -11.66 2.54
C ASP A 75 -1.45 -10.45 2.21
N GLY A 76 -1.28 -9.87 1.02
CA GLY A 76 -2.11 -8.76 0.57
C GLY A 76 -3.61 -9.08 0.47
N ALA A 77 -3.97 -10.34 0.19
CA ALA A 77 -5.37 -10.78 0.19
C ALA A 77 -5.91 -10.93 1.62
N THR A 78 -5.11 -11.43 2.57
CA THR A 78 -5.44 -11.42 4.01
C THR A 78 -5.79 -10.00 4.46
N ASN A 79 -4.93 -9.03 4.13
CA ASN A 79 -5.12 -7.63 4.53
C ASN A 79 -6.35 -6.97 3.89
N ARG A 80 -6.63 -7.26 2.60
CA ARG A 80 -7.87 -6.77 1.94
C ARG A 80 -9.13 -7.31 2.60
N VAL A 81 -9.16 -8.60 2.91
CA VAL A 81 -10.31 -9.20 3.61
C VAL A 81 -10.46 -8.60 5.00
N ALA A 82 -9.37 -8.52 5.77
CA ALA A 82 -9.36 -7.92 7.11
C ALA A 82 -9.88 -6.47 7.08
N GLY A 83 -9.40 -5.64 6.15
CA GLY A 83 -9.85 -4.25 6.01
C GLY A 83 -11.32 -4.09 5.64
N ALA A 84 -11.94 -5.10 5.01
CA ALA A 84 -13.37 -5.07 4.67
C ALA A 84 -14.28 -5.56 5.81
N VAL A 85 -13.77 -6.38 6.73
CA VAL A 85 -14.60 -7.12 7.70
C VAL A 85 -14.24 -6.91 9.17
N LEU A 86 -13.08 -6.31 9.48
CA LEU A 86 -12.61 -6.10 10.84
C LEU A 86 -12.46 -4.61 11.18
N PRO A 87 -12.59 -4.22 12.45
CA PRO A 87 -12.34 -2.86 12.90
C PRO A 87 -10.93 -2.38 12.61
N ALA A 88 -10.82 -1.16 12.08
CA ALA A 88 -9.62 -0.34 12.09
C ALA A 88 -9.90 0.87 12.98
N LEU A 89 -9.27 0.93 14.16
CA LEU A 89 -9.54 1.98 15.14
C LEU A 89 -8.99 3.33 14.69
N PHE A 90 -7.92 3.32 13.89
CA PHE A 90 -7.39 4.50 13.24
C PHE A 90 -7.32 4.26 11.74
N THR A 91 -7.75 5.24 10.95
CA THR A 91 -7.49 5.29 9.51
C THR A 91 -6.36 6.28 9.25
N LEU A 92 -5.82 6.31 8.03
CA LEU A 92 -4.86 7.33 7.62
C LEU A 92 -5.60 8.47 6.92
N ASP A 93 -5.20 9.72 7.18
CA ASP A 93 -5.62 10.88 6.38
C ASP A 93 -4.86 10.93 5.04
N ASP A 94 -5.14 11.97 4.23
CA ASP A 94 -4.50 12.22 2.93
C ASP A 94 -2.98 12.44 3.01
N ARG A 95 -2.45 12.72 4.20
CA ARG A 95 -1.02 12.89 4.49
C ARG A 95 -0.41 11.67 5.18
N GLY A 96 -1.16 10.57 5.29
CA GLY A 96 -0.69 9.36 5.95
C GLY A 96 -0.65 9.44 7.48
N ARG A 97 -1.32 10.41 8.09
CA ARG A 97 -1.36 10.56 9.56
C ARG A 97 -2.52 9.74 10.15
N PRO A 98 -2.32 9.02 11.27
CA PRO A 98 -3.40 8.31 11.94
C PRO A 98 -4.48 9.25 12.48
N GLN A 99 -5.71 9.05 12.05
CA GLN A 99 -6.92 9.71 12.57
C GLN A 99 -7.85 8.67 13.20
N ALA A 100 -8.50 9.02 14.32
CA ALA A 100 -9.44 8.11 14.97
C ALA A 100 -10.61 7.81 14.03
N ASN A 101 -10.98 6.54 13.92
CA ASN A 101 -12.11 6.12 13.12
C ASN A 101 -13.41 6.32 13.91
N PRO A 102 -14.29 7.27 13.52
CA PRO A 102 -15.52 7.57 14.26
C PRO A 102 -16.52 6.40 14.27
N ASP A 103 -16.39 5.45 13.35
CA ASP A 103 -17.21 4.24 13.38
C ASP A 103 -16.88 3.37 14.61
N TYR A 104 -15.67 3.44 15.17
CA TYR A 104 -15.28 2.61 16.33
C TYR A 104 -14.94 3.41 17.58
N LEU A 105 -14.50 4.67 17.43
CA LEU A 105 -14.01 5.50 18.53
C LEU A 105 -14.80 6.80 18.62
N GLU A 106 -15.25 7.12 19.83
CA GLU A 106 -15.63 8.50 20.20
C GLU A 106 -14.37 9.34 20.46
N SER A 107 -13.39 8.77 21.15
CA SER A 107 -12.07 9.36 21.31
C SER A 107 -11.01 8.30 21.68
N ALA A 108 -9.73 8.65 21.53
CA ALA A 108 -8.62 7.87 22.05
C ALA A 108 -7.47 8.80 22.42
N GLU A 109 -7.07 8.78 23.69
CA GLU A 109 -6.19 9.79 24.27
C GLU A 109 -5.17 9.20 25.25
N VAL A 110 -3.99 9.80 25.30
CA VAL A 110 -3.02 9.55 26.39
C VAL A 110 -3.47 10.39 27.59
N VAL A 111 -4.03 9.75 28.60
CA VAL A 111 -4.56 10.43 29.80
C VAL A 111 -3.50 10.59 30.90
N GLU A 112 -2.45 9.78 30.85
CA GLU A 112 -1.31 9.85 31.77
C GLU A 112 -0.03 9.54 30.98
N ARG A 113 1.06 10.26 31.27
CA ARG A 113 2.39 10.01 30.68
C ARG A 113 3.39 9.47 31.69
N GLU A 114 3.28 9.93 32.93
CA GLU A 114 4.16 9.57 34.04
C GLU A 114 3.31 9.28 35.29
N PRO A 115 3.69 8.28 36.12
CA PRO A 115 4.86 7.41 36.00
C PRO A 115 4.74 6.34 34.90
N ARG A 116 3.54 6.12 34.33
CA ARG A 116 3.32 5.18 33.21
C ARG A 116 2.41 5.81 32.17
N GLN A 117 2.70 5.54 30.89
CA GLN A 117 1.80 5.95 29.81
C GLN A 117 0.49 5.16 29.91
N VAL A 118 -0.63 5.87 29.97
CA VAL A 118 -1.98 5.29 29.96
C VAL A 118 -2.74 5.87 28.78
N VAL A 119 -3.24 4.99 27.93
CA VAL A 119 -4.13 5.32 26.82
C VAL A 119 -5.54 4.87 27.17
N VAL A 120 -6.52 5.75 26.97
CA VAL A 120 -7.94 5.44 27.11
C VAL A 120 -8.59 5.53 25.75
N TYR A 121 -9.25 4.46 25.34
CA TYR A 121 -10.11 4.39 24.16
C TYR A 121 -11.56 4.46 24.61
N ARG A 122 -12.32 5.42 24.08
CA ARG A 122 -13.77 5.49 24.24
C ARG A 122 -14.41 4.97 22.97
N LEU A 123 -15.12 3.86 23.08
CA LEU A 123 -15.69 3.15 21.96
C LEU A 123 -17.05 3.74 21.57
N ASN A 124 -17.35 3.71 20.27
CA ASN A 124 -18.66 4.06 19.77
C ASN A 124 -19.70 3.03 20.25
N GLN A 125 -20.73 3.47 20.98
CA GLN A 125 -21.77 2.60 21.52
C GLN A 125 -22.52 1.75 20.47
N LYS A 126 -22.47 2.14 19.19
CA LYS A 126 -23.09 1.37 18.09
C LYS A 126 -22.20 0.24 17.58
N ALA A 127 -20.93 0.19 17.98
CA ALA A 127 -19.96 -0.76 17.47
C ALA A 127 -20.20 -2.17 17.99
N VAL A 128 -20.68 -3.04 17.10
CA VAL A 128 -21.06 -4.43 17.42
C VAL A 128 -20.42 -5.44 16.46
N TRP A 129 -20.09 -6.61 16.97
CA TRP A 129 -19.79 -7.77 16.15
C TRP A 129 -21.05 -8.26 15.41
N SER A 130 -20.87 -9.03 14.34
CA SER A 130 -21.96 -9.55 13.51
C SER A 130 -22.91 -10.51 14.26
N ASP A 131 -22.48 -11.06 15.40
CA ASP A 131 -23.33 -11.83 16.34
C ASP A 131 -24.16 -10.94 17.29
N GLY A 132 -23.95 -9.63 17.26
CA GLY A 132 -24.65 -8.62 18.08
C GLY A 132 -23.95 -8.28 19.39
N ARG A 133 -22.82 -8.92 19.73
CA ARG A 133 -22.02 -8.56 20.91
C ARG A 133 -21.32 -7.23 20.67
N GLU A 134 -21.29 -6.37 21.69
CA GLU A 134 -20.53 -5.11 21.64
C GLU A 134 -19.03 -5.36 21.49
N VAL A 135 -18.36 -4.51 20.72
CA VAL A 135 -16.89 -4.45 20.69
C VAL A 135 -16.43 -3.83 22.01
N GLY A 136 -15.51 -4.47 22.72
CA GLY A 136 -15.14 -4.00 24.06
C GLY A 136 -13.80 -4.48 24.58
N ALA A 137 -13.51 -4.12 25.84
CA ALA A 137 -12.27 -4.47 26.54
C ALA A 137 -11.86 -5.95 26.46
N PRO A 138 -12.78 -6.95 26.47
CA PRO A 138 -12.41 -8.34 26.29
C PRO A 138 -11.70 -8.65 24.95
N ASP A 139 -12.08 -7.99 23.85
CA ASP A 139 -11.47 -8.18 22.54
C ASP A 139 -10.04 -7.59 22.52
N PHE A 140 -9.87 -6.37 23.06
CA PHE A 140 -8.56 -5.74 23.21
C PHE A 140 -7.62 -6.57 24.10
N ALA A 141 -8.12 -7.06 25.25
CA ALA A 141 -7.32 -7.82 26.19
C ALA A 141 -6.94 -9.20 25.62
N ALA A 142 -7.80 -9.85 24.85
CA ALA A 142 -7.46 -11.09 24.16
C ALA A 142 -6.36 -10.86 23.11
N GLN A 143 -6.52 -9.84 22.26
CA GLN A 143 -5.54 -9.51 21.23
C GLN A 143 -4.18 -9.14 21.83
N TRP A 144 -4.13 -8.32 22.88
CA TRP A 144 -2.87 -8.02 23.57
C TRP A 144 -2.20 -9.28 24.12
N ARG A 145 -2.95 -10.18 24.76
CA ARG A 145 -2.39 -11.43 25.31
C ARG A 145 -1.80 -12.32 24.23
N ALA A 146 -2.47 -12.45 23.09
CA ALA A 146 -1.99 -13.23 21.95
C ALA A 146 -0.75 -12.61 21.30
N LEU A 147 -0.69 -11.29 21.19
CA LEU A 147 0.34 -10.59 20.40
C LEU A 147 1.56 -10.14 21.20
N ARG A 148 1.51 -10.08 22.54
CA ARG A 148 2.64 -9.58 23.36
C ARG A 148 3.91 -10.45 23.35
N GLY A 149 3.95 -11.56 22.61
CA GLY A 149 5.14 -12.39 22.41
C GLY A 149 5.63 -13.17 23.65
N LYS A 150 4.77 -13.39 24.65
CA LYS A 150 5.13 -14.15 25.86
C LYS A 150 4.74 -15.63 25.83
N ASP A 151 3.84 -16.02 24.93
CA ASP A 151 3.38 -17.38 24.78
C ASP A 151 3.72 -17.87 23.35
N PRO A 152 4.72 -18.75 23.19
CA PRO A 152 5.16 -19.21 21.88
C PRO A 152 4.13 -20.13 21.18
N ALA A 153 3.07 -20.56 21.88
CA ALA A 153 1.99 -21.32 21.25
C ALA A 153 1.20 -20.47 20.24
N TYR A 154 1.18 -19.14 20.41
CA TYR A 154 0.64 -18.22 19.41
C TYR A 154 1.67 -18.01 18.30
N TRP A 155 1.36 -18.41 17.07
CA TRP A 155 2.23 -18.21 15.90
C TRP A 155 2.15 -16.78 15.36
N THR A 156 2.34 -15.80 16.25
CA THR A 156 2.34 -14.38 15.89
C THR A 156 3.63 -13.98 15.19
N ALA A 157 3.51 -13.18 14.13
CA ALA A 157 4.63 -12.51 13.46
C ALA A 157 4.74 -11.03 13.89
N ARG A 158 3.91 -10.58 14.84
CA ARG A 158 3.76 -9.17 15.24
C ARG A 158 3.63 -9.07 16.75
N ASN A 159 4.65 -8.52 17.41
CA ASN A 159 4.63 -8.25 18.85
C ASN A 159 5.00 -6.81 19.23
N ALA A 160 5.60 -6.06 18.30
CA ALA A 160 6.05 -4.69 18.54
C ALA A 160 4.91 -3.82 19.09
N GLY A 161 5.16 -3.17 20.23
CA GLY A 161 4.20 -2.33 20.92
C GLY A 161 3.31 -3.10 21.89
N TYR A 162 2.79 -4.28 21.51
CA TYR A 162 2.04 -5.15 22.44
C TYR A 162 2.92 -5.70 23.57
N ASP A 163 4.20 -5.96 23.29
CA ASP A 163 5.21 -6.36 24.26
C ASP A 163 5.51 -5.28 25.33
N ARG A 164 5.16 -4.02 25.04
CA ARG A 164 5.33 -2.87 25.94
C ARG A 164 4.10 -2.58 26.81
N ILE A 165 2.97 -3.22 26.55
CA ILE A 165 1.74 -3.04 27.32
C ILE A 165 1.80 -3.88 28.60
N ALA A 166 1.59 -3.21 29.73
CA ALA A 166 1.51 -3.82 31.06
C ALA A 166 0.15 -4.49 31.29
N LYS A 167 -0.91 -3.78 30.90
CA LYS A 167 -2.29 -4.14 31.24
C LYS A 167 -3.26 -3.55 30.22
N VAL A 168 -4.29 -4.34 29.90
CA VAL A 168 -5.48 -3.92 29.17
C VAL A 168 -6.69 -4.32 29.99
N GLU A 169 -7.53 -3.35 30.32
CA GLU A 169 -8.70 -3.56 31.16
C GLU A 169 -9.87 -2.67 30.76
N ARG A 170 -11.05 -3.01 31.28
CA ARG A 170 -12.21 -2.12 31.22
C ARG A 170 -11.89 -0.86 32.03
N GLY A 171 -12.18 0.30 31.46
CA GLY A 171 -12.10 1.60 32.14
C GLY A 171 -13.29 1.82 33.06
N LYS A 172 -13.78 3.06 33.12
CA LYS A 172 -14.88 3.45 34.02
C LYS A 172 -16.22 2.75 33.72
N ASP A 173 -16.46 2.37 32.47
CA ASP A 173 -17.68 1.72 31.98
C ASP A 173 -17.35 0.73 30.84
N ASP A 174 -18.36 0.07 30.30
CA ASP A 174 -18.19 -0.99 29.28
C ASP A 174 -17.73 -0.44 27.90
N LEU A 175 -17.85 0.87 27.66
CA LEU A 175 -17.41 1.54 26.44
C LEU A 175 -16.00 2.12 26.56
N GLU A 176 -15.37 2.01 27.72
CA GLU A 176 -14.02 2.51 27.95
C GLU A 176 -13.01 1.36 28.06
N VAL A 177 -11.93 1.43 27.28
CA VAL A 177 -10.79 0.50 27.37
C VAL A 177 -9.57 1.27 27.81
N GLN A 178 -8.98 0.85 28.91
CA GLN A 178 -7.74 1.41 29.45
C GLN A 178 -6.56 0.50 29.12
N VAL A 179 -5.52 1.09 28.52
CA VAL A 179 -4.27 0.43 28.15
C VAL A 179 -3.12 1.11 28.87
N THR A 180 -2.51 0.41 29.80
CA THR A 180 -1.34 0.88 30.56
C THR A 180 -0.08 0.27 29.98
N PHE A 181 0.92 1.10 29.69
CA PHE A 181 2.21 0.69 29.17
C PHE A 181 3.27 0.59 30.28
N ASP A 182 4.11 -0.44 30.24
CA ASP A 182 5.32 -0.54 31.07
C ASP A 182 6.48 0.25 30.45
N LYS A 183 6.45 0.47 29.13
CA LYS A 183 7.41 1.31 28.39
C LYS A 183 6.65 2.21 27.43
N PRO A 184 6.94 3.53 27.40
CA PRO A 184 6.29 4.43 26.46
C PRO A 184 6.38 3.93 25.01
N TYR A 185 5.30 4.15 24.26
CA TYR A 185 5.17 3.77 22.87
C TYR A 185 4.44 4.88 22.10
N ALA A 186 5.17 5.55 21.22
CA ALA A 186 4.66 6.66 20.42
C ALA A 186 3.60 6.20 19.40
N GLU A 187 3.84 5.05 18.77
CA GLU A 187 3.00 4.46 17.72
C GLU A 187 1.78 3.70 18.26
N TRP A 188 1.29 4.04 19.46
CA TRP A 188 0.16 3.34 20.10
C TRP A 188 -1.12 3.35 19.26
N ARG A 189 -1.27 4.31 18.35
CA ARG A 189 -2.39 4.43 17.39
C ARG A 189 -2.37 3.34 16.31
N SER A 190 -1.23 2.68 16.08
CA SER A 190 -1.12 1.51 15.19
C SER A 190 -1.59 0.21 15.83
N LEU A 191 -1.72 0.18 17.17
CA LEU A 191 -2.16 -1.00 17.90
C LEU A 191 -3.66 -1.20 17.75
N PHE A 192 -4.10 -2.45 17.99
CA PHE A 192 -5.50 -2.86 17.93
C PHE A 192 -6.17 -2.62 16.57
N SER A 193 -5.38 -2.50 15.49
CA SER A 193 -5.87 -2.39 14.11
C SER A 193 -5.10 -3.38 13.21
N PRO A 194 -5.78 -4.30 12.50
CA PRO A 194 -7.18 -4.66 12.68
C PRO A 194 -7.46 -5.27 14.07
N LEU A 195 -8.62 -4.97 14.67
CA LEU A 195 -9.06 -5.63 15.90
C LEU A 195 -9.75 -6.95 15.56
N TYR A 196 -9.31 -8.06 16.13
CA TYR A 196 -10.00 -9.35 16.00
C TYR A 196 -10.91 -9.61 17.20
N PRO A 197 -12.00 -10.38 17.02
CA PRO A 197 -12.83 -10.79 18.13
C PRO A 197 -12.04 -11.68 19.09
N LYS A 198 -12.36 -11.61 20.38
CA LYS A 198 -11.76 -12.49 21.41
C LYS A 198 -11.85 -13.98 21.08
N ASP A 199 -12.82 -14.38 20.26
CA ASP A 199 -13.03 -15.77 19.88
C ASP A 199 -11.98 -16.29 18.87
N VAL A 200 -11.28 -15.37 18.17
CA VAL A 200 -10.09 -15.68 17.38
C VAL A 200 -8.82 -15.54 18.23
N MET A 201 -8.75 -14.51 19.07
CA MET A 201 -7.55 -14.16 19.84
C MET A 201 -7.40 -14.90 21.18
N GLY A 202 -8.40 -15.65 21.62
CA GLY A 202 -8.52 -16.12 23.00
C GLY A 202 -7.65 -17.33 23.36
N THR A 203 -7.36 -18.20 22.38
CA THR A 203 -6.50 -19.38 22.58
C THR A 203 -5.51 -19.54 21.43
N PRO A 204 -4.39 -20.26 21.64
CA PRO A 204 -3.46 -20.60 20.56
C PRO A 204 -4.14 -21.31 19.39
N ASP A 205 -4.97 -22.32 19.67
CA ASP A 205 -5.68 -23.09 18.63
C ASP A 205 -6.63 -22.20 17.81
N SER A 206 -7.37 -21.30 18.47
CA SER A 206 -8.25 -20.38 17.75
C SER A 206 -7.46 -19.39 16.90
N PHE A 207 -6.37 -18.86 17.45
CA PHE A 207 -5.51 -17.90 16.78
C PHE A 207 -4.81 -18.51 15.56
N ASN A 208 -4.32 -19.75 15.71
CA ASN A 208 -3.51 -20.44 14.73
C ASN A 208 -4.35 -20.98 13.56
N ASP A 209 -5.53 -21.54 13.85
CA ASP A 209 -6.27 -22.36 12.89
C ASP A 209 -7.67 -21.86 12.56
N SER A 210 -8.39 -21.21 13.49
CA SER A 210 -9.80 -20.84 13.23
C SER A 210 -9.95 -19.83 12.10
N ALA A 211 -8.98 -18.93 11.94
CA ALA A 211 -8.95 -17.93 10.88
C ALA A 211 -8.44 -18.45 9.52
N ARG A 212 -8.08 -19.74 9.38
CA ARG A 212 -7.56 -20.27 8.11
C ARG A 212 -8.63 -20.50 7.05
N GLY A 213 -9.89 -20.60 7.41
CA GLY A 213 -10.99 -20.82 6.45
C GLY A 213 -12.25 -20.03 6.73
N THR A 214 -12.33 -19.38 7.89
CA THR A 214 -13.53 -18.65 8.30
C THR A 214 -13.19 -17.53 9.27
N LEU A 215 -14.07 -16.53 9.33
CA LEU A 215 -14.12 -15.48 10.34
C LEU A 215 -15.58 -15.38 10.75
N LYS A 216 -15.94 -16.10 11.81
CA LYS A 216 -17.34 -16.23 12.25
C LYS A 216 -17.96 -14.89 12.61
N ASN A 217 -17.22 -14.09 13.36
CA ASN A 217 -17.62 -12.78 13.83
C ASN A 217 -16.77 -11.71 13.16
N THR A 218 -17.45 -10.72 12.58
CA THR A 218 -16.86 -9.59 11.86
C THR A 218 -17.53 -8.31 12.35
N ALA A 219 -16.85 -7.17 12.29
CA ALA A 219 -17.40 -5.89 12.74
C ALA A 219 -17.10 -4.75 11.74
N GLY A 220 -16.90 -5.11 10.46
CA GLY A 220 -16.74 -4.16 9.36
C GLY A 220 -18.01 -3.99 8.51
N PRO A 221 -17.93 -3.16 7.46
CA PRO A 221 -19.01 -2.94 6.50
C PRO A 221 -19.47 -4.20 5.77
N PHE A 222 -18.59 -5.19 5.64
CA PHE A 222 -18.91 -6.50 5.08
C PHE A 222 -18.68 -7.62 6.09
N SER A 223 -19.30 -8.77 5.84
CA SER A 223 -19.14 -10.00 6.60
C SER A 223 -18.67 -11.12 5.69
N LEU A 224 -17.77 -11.98 6.19
CA LEU A 224 -17.29 -13.12 5.41
C LEU A 224 -18.43 -14.12 5.19
N LYS A 225 -18.80 -14.32 3.93
CA LYS A 225 -19.81 -15.30 3.54
C LYS A 225 -19.20 -16.67 3.29
N LYS A 226 -18.14 -16.73 2.49
CA LYS A 226 -17.51 -17.98 2.07
C LYS A 226 -16.07 -17.78 1.61
N VAL A 227 -15.20 -18.74 1.93
CA VAL A 227 -13.91 -18.95 1.26
C VAL A 227 -14.01 -20.25 0.46
N ASP A 228 -13.96 -20.16 -0.86
CA ASP A 228 -14.01 -21.30 -1.77
C ASP A 228 -12.66 -21.49 -2.48
N ARG A 229 -11.82 -22.36 -1.91
CA ARG A 229 -10.51 -22.68 -2.47
C ARG A 229 -10.57 -23.46 -3.79
N LYS A 230 -11.71 -24.09 -4.11
CA LYS A 230 -11.85 -24.85 -5.36
C LYS A 230 -12.09 -23.91 -6.53
N THR A 231 -12.92 -22.89 -6.33
CA THR A 231 -13.17 -21.87 -7.36
C THR A 231 -12.17 -20.72 -7.32
N GLY A 232 -11.47 -20.54 -6.20
CA GLY A 232 -10.55 -19.44 -5.97
C GLY A 232 -11.25 -18.15 -5.51
N ASP A 233 -12.45 -18.25 -4.94
CA ASP A 233 -13.27 -17.08 -4.59
C ASP A 233 -13.41 -16.88 -3.08
N ILE A 234 -13.39 -15.64 -2.63
CA ILE A 234 -13.77 -15.20 -1.29
C ILE A 234 -14.95 -14.25 -1.44
N THR A 235 -16.09 -14.61 -0.91
CA THR A 235 -17.32 -13.81 -0.98
C THR A 235 -17.56 -13.12 0.35
N LEU A 236 -17.74 -11.80 0.31
CA LEU A 236 -18.19 -10.98 1.43
C LEU A 236 -19.55 -10.37 1.09
N ASP A 237 -20.52 -10.53 1.98
CA ASP A 237 -21.83 -9.88 1.86
C ASP A 237 -21.85 -8.61 2.72
N ARG A 238 -22.64 -7.60 2.35
CA ARG A 238 -22.87 -6.43 3.20
C ARG A 238 -23.30 -6.88 4.60
N ASN A 239 -22.66 -6.31 5.62
CA ASN A 239 -23.01 -6.61 7.01
C ASN A 239 -24.33 -5.90 7.37
N PRO A 240 -25.42 -6.63 7.67
CA PRO A 240 -26.71 -6.00 8.01
C PRO A 240 -26.70 -5.30 9.37
N ARG A 241 -25.70 -5.54 10.21
CA ARG A 241 -25.51 -4.87 11.51
C ARG A 241 -24.52 -3.70 11.46
N TRP A 242 -24.03 -3.33 10.27
CA TRP A 242 -23.14 -2.18 10.14
C TRP A 242 -23.88 -0.88 10.50
N TRP A 243 -23.25 -0.07 11.36
CA TRP A 243 -23.85 1.16 11.91
C TRP A 243 -23.29 2.44 11.29
N GLY A 244 -22.17 2.36 10.57
CA GLY A 244 -21.62 3.46 9.78
C GLY A 244 -22.39 3.63 8.47
N ASP A 245 -21.77 4.31 7.51
CA ASP A 245 -22.38 4.52 6.20
C ASP A 245 -22.58 3.18 5.47
N GLN A 246 -23.84 2.91 5.08
CA GLN A 246 -24.21 1.66 4.41
C GLN A 246 -23.37 1.45 3.14
N PRO A 247 -22.64 0.34 2.97
CA PRO A 247 -21.83 0.12 1.77
C PRO A 247 -22.69 0.17 0.50
N LYS A 248 -22.22 0.86 -0.54
CA LYS A 248 -22.94 0.93 -1.84
C LYS A 248 -23.07 -0.44 -2.51
N LEU A 249 -22.04 -1.27 -2.37
CA LEU A 249 -22.05 -2.65 -2.85
C LEU A 249 -22.89 -3.54 -1.93
N ASP A 250 -23.62 -4.48 -2.52
CA ASP A 250 -24.26 -5.57 -1.77
C ASP A 250 -23.25 -6.69 -1.48
N ARG A 251 -22.26 -6.86 -2.36
CA ARG A 251 -21.29 -7.95 -2.30
C ARG A 251 -19.92 -7.56 -2.86
N LEU A 252 -18.87 -8.05 -2.19
CA LEU A 252 -17.50 -8.05 -2.67
C LEU A 252 -17.07 -9.50 -2.93
N VAL A 253 -16.48 -9.77 -4.08
CA VAL A 253 -15.89 -11.08 -4.41
C VAL A 253 -14.41 -10.87 -4.69
N PHE A 254 -13.53 -11.36 -3.82
CA PHE A 254 -12.12 -11.47 -4.16
C PHE A 254 -11.88 -12.78 -4.90
N ARG A 255 -11.21 -12.72 -6.05
CA ARG A 255 -11.07 -13.84 -6.97
C ARG A 255 -9.63 -14.05 -7.37
N ALA A 256 -9.11 -15.25 -7.13
CA ALA A 256 -7.76 -15.64 -7.52
C ALA A 256 -7.63 -15.62 -9.05
N VAL A 257 -6.76 -14.74 -9.56
CA VAL A 257 -6.38 -14.62 -10.97
C VAL A 257 -4.89 -14.29 -11.02
N ALA A 258 -4.12 -15.19 -11.62
CA ALA A 258 -2.70 -15.00 -11.86
C ALA A 258 -2.47 -13.70 -12.64
N PRO A 259 -1.42 -12.92 -12.31
CA PRO A 259 -1.16 -11.62 -12.93
C PRO A 259 -1.29 -11.64 -14.46
N GLU A 260 -0.67 -12.59 -15.14
CA GLU A 260 -0.65 -12.74 -16.61
C GLU A 260 -2.03 -12.98 -17.27
N ASP A 261 -3.03 -13.42 -16.51
CA ASP A 261 -4.38 -13.72 -16.99
C ASP A 261 -5.41 -12.62 -16.68
N ARG A 262 -5.01 -11.54 -16.00
CA ARG A 262 -5.94 -10.50 -15.53
C ARG A 262 -6.60 -9.74 -16.65
N THR A 263 -5.86 -9.41 -17.71
CA THR A 263 -6.47 -8.78 -18.90
C THR A 263 -7.56 -9.64 -19.54
N LYS A 264 -7.39 -10.97 -19.60
CA LYS A 264 -8.43 -11.89 -20.09
C LYS A 264 -9.61 -11.98 -19.12
N ALA A 265 -9.34 -12.00 -17.82
CA ALA A 265 -10.39 -12.03 -16.80
C ALA A 265 -11.25 -10.75 -16.84
N LEU A 266 -10.65 -9.59 -17.07
CA LEU A 266 -11.35 -8.32 -17.29
C LEU A 266 -12.22 -8.40 -18.55
N THR A 267 -11.67 -8.76 -19.72
CA THR A 267 -12.46 -8.80 -20.96
C THR A 267 -13.58 -9.85 -20.95
N ALA A 268 -13.42 -10.92 -20.18
CA ALA A 268 -14.46 -11.93 -19.96
C ALA A 268 -15.53 -11.52 -18.92
N GLY A 269 -15.39 -10.36 -18.27
CA GLY A 269 -16.28 -9.93 -17.18
C GLY A 269 -16.18 -10.80 -15.93
N ARG A 270 -15.08 -11.53 -15.76
CA ARG A 270 -14.83 -12.39 -14.60
C ARG A 270 -14.39 -11.56 -13.38
N VAL A 271 -13.76 -10.41 -13.60
CA VAL A 271 -13.39 -9.43 -12.59
C VAL A 271 -13.66 -8.02 -13.13
N ASP A 272 -13.97 -7.10 -12.22
CA ASP A 272 -14.21 -5.68 -12.53
C ASP A 272 -13.00 -4.81 -12.18
N LEU A 273 -12.18 -5.27 -11.22
CA LEU A 273 -10.99 -4.57 -10.73
C LEU A 273 -9.82 -5.55 -10.61
N ALA A 274 -8.66 -5.18 -11.12
CA ALA A 274 -7.48 -6.03 -11.09
C ALA A 274 -6.19 -5.20 -10.94
N PRO A 275 -5.27 -5.56 -10.01
CA PRO A 275 -3.91 -5.02 -10.04
C PRO A 275 -3.19 -5.51 -11.30
N LEU A 276 -2.45 -4.65 -11.98
CA LEU A 276 -1.87 -4.97 -13.29
C LEU A 276 -0.35 -4.97 -13.24
N THR A 277 0.26 -5.81 -14.06
CA THR A 277 1.69 -5.67 -14.41
C THR A 277 1.90 -4.48 -15.35
N PRO A 278 3.13 -3.92 -15.47
CA PRO A 278 3.41 -2.85 -16.42
C PRO A 278 3.02 -3.18 -17.87
N ARG A 279 3.27 -4.41 -18.30
CA ARG A 279 2.91 -4.90 -19.64
C ARG A 279 1.41 -4.87 -19.88
N GLU A 280 0.62 -5.27 -18.89
CA GLU A 280 -0.84 -5.25 -18.99
C GLU A 280 -1.41 -3.83 -18.96
N ALA A 281 -0.86 -2.96 -18.10
CA ALA A 281 -1.21 -1.55 -18.06
C ALA A 281 -0.92 -0.86 -19.40
N GLU A 282 0.23 -1.15 -20.03
CA GLU A 282 0.55 -0.68 -21.37
C GLU A 282 -0.46 -1.18 -22.41
N ARG A 283 -0.82 -2.47 -22.33
CA ARG A 283 -1.78 -3.09 -23.25
C ARG A 283 -3.15 -2.39 -23.21
N ILE A 284 -3.67 -2.11 -22.01
CA ILE A 284 -4.95 -1.38 -21.83
C ILE A 284 -4.80 0.08 -22.28
N SER A 285 -3.66 0.71 -21.99
CA SER A 285 -3.39 2.09 -22.43
C SER A 285 -3.37 2.21 -23.97
N LEU A 286 -2.80 1.22 -24.67
CA LEU A 286 -2.85 1.12 -26.13
C LEU A 286 -4.30 0.96 -26.62
N ALA A 287 -5.08 0.06 -26.03
CA ALA A 287 -6.49 -0.11 -26.36
C ALA A 287 -7.32 1.18 -26.21
N GLY A 288 -7.05 1.97 -25.16
CA GLY A 288 -7.64 3.29 -24.97
C GLY A 288 -7.27 4.28 -26.07
N ARG A 289 -6.00 4.30 -26.51
CA ARG A 289 -5.52 5.15 -27.61
C ARG A 289 -6.14 4.78 -28.96
N ASP A 290 -6.34 3.49 -29.22
CA ASP A 290 -6.91 3.02 -30.49
C ASP A 290 -8.43 3.02 -30.52
N LYS A 291 -9.09 3.54 -29.48
CA LYS A 291 -10.54 3.58 -29.38
C LYS A 291 -11.13 4.39 -30.54
N GLY A 292 -11.74 3.68 -31.49
CA GLY A 292 -12.31 4.28 -32.72
C GLY A 292 -11.35 4.36 -33.91
N ALA A 293 -10.13 3.84 -33.80
CA ALA A 293 -9.20 3.73 -34.92
C ALA A 293 -9.78 2.85 -36.05
N ARG A 294 -9.47 3.21 -37.29
CA ARG A 294 -9.86 2.45 -38.50
C ARG A 294 -8.60 1.87 -39.14
N GLY A 295 -8.48 0.55 -39.17
CA GLY A 295 -7.34 -0.15 -39.77
C GLY A 295 -6.71 -1.18 -38.82
N PRO A 296 -5.65 -1.88 -39.28
CA PRO A 296 -4.90 -2.79 -38.44
C PRO A 296 -4.19 -2.05 -37.30
N LEU A 297 -4.07 -2.70 -36.15
CA LEU A 297 -3.35 -2.16 -35.00
C LEU A 297 -1.85 -2.12 -35.27
N ALA A 298 -1.18 -1.06 -34.80
CA ALA A 298 0.28 -0.88 -34.93
C ALA A 298 1.09 -1.67 -33.88
N HIS A 299 0.43 -2.55 -33.13
CA HIS A 299 1.01 -3.37 -32.06
C HIS A 299 0.30 -4.73 -31.99
N GLY A 300 0.87 -5.63 -31.19
CA GLY A 300 0.40 -7.01 -31.08
C GLY A 300 1.00 -7.94 -32.14
N PRO A 301 0.44 -9.16 -32.28
CA PRO A 301 0.92 -10.15 -33.24
C PRO A 301 0.98 -9.59 -34.66
N GLY A 302 2.09 -9.82 -35.36
CA GLY A 302 2.26 -9.40 -36.76
C GLY A 302 2.51 -7.90 -37.00
N ALA A 303 2.40 -7.03 -35.99
CA ALA A 303 2.58 -5.59 -36.15
C ALA A 303 4.01 -5.17 -36.53
N GLY A 304 5.03 -5.96 -36.15
CA GLY A 304 6.43 -5.73 -36.51
C GLY A 304 6.81 -6.24 -37.91
N ARG A 305 5.88 -6.85 -38.66
CA ARG A 305 6.18 -7.47 -39.96
C ARG A 305 6.31 -6.41 -41.05
N THR A 306 7.47 -6.32 -41.69
CA THR A 306 7.68 -5.36 -42.78
C THR A 306 7.01 -5.84 -44.08
N PRO A 307 6.79 -4.94 -45.06
CA PRO A 307 6.33 -5.35 -46.40
C PRO A 307 7.24 -6.40 -47.06
N ALA A 308 8.55 -6.34 -46.81
CA ALA A 308 9.52 -7.31 -47.31
C ALA A 308 9.30 -8.68 -46.65
N ASP A 309 9.13 -8.75 -45.32
CA ASP A 309 8.86 -10.00 -44.60
C ASP A 309 7.53 -10.62 -45.04
N ALA A 310 6.52 -9.80 -45.30
CA ALA A 310 5.22 -10.24 -45.79
C ALA A 310 5.31 -10.85 -47.19
N LEU A 311 6.10 -10.23 -48.08
CA LEU A 311 6.36 -10.73 -49.43
C LEU A 311 7.16 -12.04 -49.39
N MET A 312 8.21 -12.12 -48.57
CA MET A 312 9.01 -13.34 -48.40
C MET A 312 8.16 -14.48 -47.85
N SER A 313 7.37 -14.22 -46.81
CA SER A 313 6.39 -15.19 -46.27
C SER A 313 5.39 -15.66 -47.33
N TRP A 314 4.90 -14.75 -48.18
CA TRP A 314 3.99 -15.12 -49.26
C TRP A 314 4.68 -16.02 -50.30
N ALA A 315 5.93 -15.71 -50.66
CA ALA A 315 6.71 -16.48 -51.62
C ALA A 315 7.00 -17.90 -51.11
N VAL A 316 7.33 -18.06 -49.83
CA VAL A 316 7.52 -19.39 -49.21
C VAL A 316 6.21 -20.18 -49.18
N ALA A 317 5.11 -19.55 -48.75
CA ALA A 317 3.79 -20.19 -48.67
C ALA A 317 3.23 -20.69 -50.02
N HIS A 318 3.70 -20.14 -51.14
CA HIS A 318 3.27 -20.52 -52.49
C HIS A 318 4.44 -21.05 -53.34
N GLY A 319 5.55 -21.40 -52.68
CA GLY A 319 6.74 -21.94 -53.33
C GLY A 319 6.57 -23.38 -53.78
N THR A 320 7.56 -23.89 -54.52
CA THR A 320 7.56 -25.27 -55.03
C THR A 320 8.00 -26.31 -54.00
N GLU A 321 8.66 -25.89 -52.91
CA GLU A 321 9.04 -26.76 -51.80
C GLU A 321 7.83 -27.04 -50.91
N GLN A 322 7.16 -28.18 -51.14
CA GLN A 322 5.86 -28.50 -50.57
C GLN A 322 5.80 -28.47 -49.04
N GLU A 323 6.83 -28.98 -48.36
CA GLU A 323 6.88 -29.02 -46.89
C GLU A 323 7.02 -27.62 -46.29
N ALA A 324 7.94 -26.81 -46.82
CA ALA A 324 8.12 -25.42 -46.39
C ALA A 324 6.88 -24.56 -46.70
N ALA A 325 6.26 -24.75 -47.86
CA ALA A 325 5.03 -24.06 -48.23
C ALA A 325 3.87 -24.40 -47.29
N ALA A 326 3.68 -25.69 -46.96
CA ALA A 326 2.65 -26.13 -46.01
C ALA A 326 2.89 -25.57 -44.60
N ALA A 327 4.12 -25.61 -44.11
CA ALA A 327 4.49 -25.05 -42.80
C ALA A 327 4.22 -23.54 -42.73
N GLU A 328 4.59 -22.79 -43.77
CA GLU A 328 4.37 -21.34 -43.82
C GLU A 328 2.88 -20.99 -43.94
N GLN A 329 2.08 -21.78 -44.68
CA GLN A 329 0.63 -21.59 -44.74
C GLN A 329 -0.02 -21.73 -43.35
N VAL A 330 0.38 -22.74 -42.58
CA VAL A 330 -0.07 -22.93 -41.19
C VAL A 330 0.35 -21.74 -40.31
N ALA A 331 1.61 -21.32 -40.38
CA ALA A 331 2.09 -20.17 -39.61
C ALA A 331 1.33 -18.86 -39.95
N ARG A 332 0.97 -18.67 -41.23
CA ARG A 332 0.16 -17.53 -41.68
C ARG A 332 -1.29 -17.59 -41.20
N GLU A 333 -1.89 -18.77 -41.14
CA GLU A 333 -3.22 -18.95 -40.54
C GLU A 333 -3.18 -18.63 -39.04
N GLN A 334 -2.24 -19.23 -38.30
CA GLN A 334 -2.03 -18.97 -36.88
C GLN A 334 -1.80 -17.47 -36.59
N THR A 335 -1.02 -16.80 -37.44
CA THR A 335 -0.80 -15.35 -37.31
C THR A 335 -2.09 -14.57 -37.52
N ARG A 336 -2.91 -14.93 -38.52
CA ARG A 336 -4.20 -14.26 -38.78
C ARG A 336 -5.17 -14.45 -37.62
N GLU A 337 -5.27 -15.66 -37.08
CA GLU A 337 -6.08 -15.96 -35.91
C GLU A 337 -5.61 -15.18 -34.67
N ALA A 338 -4.29 -15.11 -34.44
CA ALA A 338 -3.70 -14.36 -33.34
C ALA A 338 -3.98 -12.86 -33.47
N VAL A 339 -3.87 -12.29 -34.69
CA VAL A 339 -4.21 -10.89 -34.97
C VAL A 339 -5.68 -10.61 -34.69
N ALA A 340 -6.59 -11.47 -35.17
CA ALA A 340 -8.03 -11.31 -34.96
C ALA A 340 -8.40 -11.39 -33.48
N THR A 341 -7.84 -12.36 -32.75
CA THR A 341 -8.03 -12.53 -31.30
C THR A 341 -7.53 -11.30 -30.56
N TYR A 342 -6.30 -10.85 -30.87
CA TYR A 342 -5.70 -9.68 -30.25
C TYR A 342 -6.52 -8.41 -30.48
N ALA A 343 -7.01 -8.18 -31.70
CA ALA A 343 -7.85 -7.03 -32.03
C ALA A 343 -9.20 -7.04 -31.27
N SER A 344 -9.81 -8.22 -31.12
CA SER A 344 -11.04 -8.39 -30.32
C SER A 344 -10.80 -8.10 -28.84
N GLU A 345 -9.71 -8.62 -28.29
CA GLU A 345 -9.30 -8.35 -26.90
C GLU A 345 -9.01 -6.86 -26.69
N GLN A 346 -8.26 -6.20 -27.56
CA GLN A 346 -7.98 -4.76 -27.46
C GLN A 346 -9.25 -3.91 -27.52
N LYS A 347 -10.21 -4.25 -28.38
CA LYS A 347 -11.51 -3.56 -28.40
C LYS A 347 -12.23 -3.63 -27.06
N SER A 348 -12.16 -4.80 -26.41
CA SER A 348 -12.79 -5.03 -25.10
C SER A 348 -12.03 -4.32 -23.97
N LEU A 349 -10.69 -4.31 -24.03
CA LEU A 349 -9.85 -3.61 -23.07
C LEU A 349 -10.04 -2.09 -23.11
N GLY A 350 -10.47 -1.51 -24.25
CA GLY A 350 -10.79 -0.08 -24.38
C GLY A 350 -12.01 0.39 -23.56
N ALA A 351 -12.70 -0.52 -22.88
CA ALA A 351 -13.75 -0.21 -21.89
C ALA A 351 -13.18 0.03 -20.47
N TYR A 352 -11.93 -0.34 -20.22
CA TYR A 352 -11.29 -0.23 -18.91
C TYR A 352 -10.40 1.00 -18.82
N GLU A 353 -10.25 1.50 -17.60
CA GLU A 353 -9.35 2.59 -17.27
C GLU A 353 -8.21 2.08 -16.40
N VAL A 354 -6.99 2.54 -16.67
CA VAL A 354 -5.81 2.24 -15.84
C VAL A 354 -5.59 3.42 -14.91
N ARG A 355 -5.62 3.16 -13.60
CA ARG A 355 -5.24 4.13 -12.56
C ARG A 355 -3.90 3.75 -11.96
N LYS A 356 -3.04 4.73 -11.72
CA LYS A 356 -1.67 4.53 -11.21
C LYS A 356 -1.41 5.37 -9.95
N ALA A 357 -0.79 4.75 -8.96
CA ALA A 357 -0.40 5.40 -7.72
C ALA A 357 0.86 4.73 -7.16
N LEU A 358 1.68 5.48 -6.43
CA LEU A 358 2.72 4.90 -5.61
C LEU A 358 2.08 4.35 -4.34
N GLU A 359 2.38 3.08 -4.02
CA GLU A 359 2.02 2.46 -2.75
C GLU A 359 2.96 2.99 -1.65
N PRO A 360 2.51 3.09 -0.38
CA PRO A 360 3.40 3.35 0.76
C PRO A 360 4.28 2.13 1.09
N ALA A 361 5.03 1.65 0.09
CA ALA A 361 5.96 0.54 0.19
C ALA A 361 7.24 0.87 -0.60
N PHE A 362 8.34 0.21 -0.25
CA PHE A 362 9.59 0.30 -1.01
C PHE A 362 10.15 -1.09 -1.25
N THR A 363 10.76 -1.27 -2.42
CA THR A 363 11.55 -2.45 -2.73
C THR A 363 12.96 -2.25 -2.20
N GLN A 364 13.48 -3.22 -1.46
CA GLN A 364 14.84 -3.18 -0.92
C GLN A 364 15.64 -4.41 -1.34
N LEU A 365 16.93 -4.21 -1.60
CA LEU A 365 17.92 -5.28 -1.65
C LEU A 365 18.57 -5.41 -0.26
N ALA A 366 18.27 -6.50 0.45
CA ALA A 366 18.88 -6.79 1.73
C ALA A 366 20.09 -7.72 1.55
N LEU A 367 21.27 -7.28 2.03
CA LEU A 367 22.49 -8.09 2.00
C LEU A 367 22.68 -8.78 3.35
N ASN A 368 22.73 -10.11 3.36
CA ASN A 368 22.96 -10.88 4.59
C ASN A 368 24.42 -10.74 5.04
N GLY A 369 24.67 -9.84 6.00
CA GLY A 369 26.00 -9.59 6.56
C GLY A 369 26.44 -10.55 7.66
N ALA A 370 25.69 -11.62 7.95
CA ALA A 370 25.99 -12.51 9.07
C ALA A 370 27.05 -13.58 8.75
N ASP A 371 27.21 -13.97 7.49
CA ASP A 371 28.15 -15.02 7.08
C ASP A 371 28.55 -14.90 5.60
N GLY A 372 29.58 -15.65 5.20
CA GLY A 372 30.05 -15.76 3.82
C GLY A 372 30.71 -14.48 3.29
N PRO A 373 30.79 -14.32 1.96
CA PRO A 373 31.37 -13.15 1.29
C PRO A 373 30.85 -11.79 1.78
N LEU A 374 29.55 -11.75 2.12
CA LEU A 374 28.87 -10.52 2.53
C LEU A 374 29.11 -10.18 4.01
N ALA A 375 29.80 -11.03 4.79
CA ALA A 375 30.23 -10.68 6.15
C ALA A 375 31.21 -9.50 6.15
N ASP A 376 32.07 -9.40 5.12
CA ASP A 376 32.95 -8.24 4.93
C ASP A 376 32.14 -7.02 4.45
N GLU A 377 32.18 -5.95 5.24
CA GLU A 377 31.49 -4.70 4.91
C GLU A 377 31.92 -4.11 3.57
N ARG A 378 33.20 -4.26 3.20
CA ARG A 378 33.73 -3.73 1.93
C ARG A 378 33.07 -4.40 0.75
N VAL A 379 32.82 -5.70 0.83
CA VAL A 379 32.10 -6.44 -0.21
C VAL A 379 30.66 -5.94 -0.31
N ARG A 380 29.98 -5.68 0.81
CA ARG A 380 28.62 -5.10 0.80
C ARG A 380 28.59 -3.71 0.17
N ARG A 381 29.54 -2.85 0.53
CA ARG A 381 29.68 -1.50 -0.04
C ARG A 381 30.02 -1.55 -1.53
N ALA A 382 30.86 -2.50 -1.95
CA ALA A 382 31.17 -2.72 -3.36
C ALA A 382 29.92 -3.12 -4.17
N VAL A 383 29.11 -4.05 -3.65
CA VAL A 383 27.83 -4.41 -4.28
C VAL A 383 26.91 -3.20 -4.37
N ALA A 384 26.75 -2.43 -3.29
CA ALA A 384 25.91 -1.24 -3.30
C ALA A 384 26.38 -0.18 -4.32
N ARG A 385 27.69 0.06 -4.44
CA ARG A 385 28.28 1.01 -5.41
C ARG A 385 28.27 0.51 -6.85
N ALA A 386 28.24 -0.80 -7.07
CA ALA A 386 28.12 -1.34 -8.42
C ALA A 386 26.73 -1.13 -9.01
N LEU A 387 25.70 -0.99 -8.17
CA LEU A 387 24.30 -0.87 -8.60
C LEU A 387 23.93 0.58 -8.95
N ASP A 388 23.43 0.78 -10.17
CA ASP A 388 22.82 2.03 -10.58
C ASP A 388 21.36 2.09 -10.14
N ARG A 389 21.10 2.81 -9.04
CA ARG A 389 19.75 2.94 -8.48
C ARG A 389 18.85 3.82 -9.36
N GLU A 390 19.42 4.80 -10.06
CA GLU A 390 18.67 5.67 -10.96
C GLU A 390 18.23 4.87 -12.18
N GLU A 391 19.15 4.15 -12.85
CA GLU A 391 18.81 3.28 -13.98
C GLU A 391 17.74 2.23 -13.63
N LEU A 392 17.85 1.62 -12.44
CA LEU A 392 16.83 0.69 -11.94
C LEU A 392 15.46 1.36 -11.75
N ALA A 393 15.41 2.54 -11.12
CA ALA A 393 14.17 3.29 -10.94
C ALA A 393 13.58 3.70 -12.29
N GLU A 394 14.42 4.16 -13.23
CA GLU A 394 14.01 4.56 -14.57
C GLU A 394 13.42 3.39 -15.37
N THR A 395 14.06 2.23 -15.33
CA THR A 395 13.62 1.03 -16.06
C THR A 395 12.23 0.57 -15.62
N VAL A 396 11.90 0.74 -14.35
CA VAL A 396 10.62 0.31 -13.77
C VAL A 396 9.54 1.40 -13.88
N LEU A 397 9.88 2.66 -13.59
CA LEU A 397 8.89 3.73 -13.38
C LEU A 397 8.61 4.56 -14.64
N LYS A 398 9.61 4.80 -15.51
CA LYS A 398 9.40 5.58 -16.76
C LYS A 398 8.36 4.95 -17.69
N PRO A 399 8.34 3.62 -17.92
CA PRO A 399 7.30 3.02 -18.78
C PRO A 399 5.88 3.22 -18.25
N LEU A 400 5.74 3.42 -16.93
CA LEU A 400 4.46 3.69 -16.28
C LEU A 400 4.08 5.18 -16.30
N GLY A 401 5.00 6.07 -16.72
CA GLY A 401 4.83 7.51 -16.62
C GLY A 401 4.94 8.03 -15.19
N LEU A 402 5.61 7.28 -14.31
CA LEU A 402 5.84 7.65 -12.92
C LEU A 402 7.23 8.30 -12.74
N PRO A 403 7.39 9.24 -11.80
CA PRO A 403 8.68 9.82 -11.44
C PRO A 403 9.67 8.75 -11.00
N ALA A 404 10.85 8.75 -11.63
CA ALA A 404 11.88 7.73 -11.44
C ALA A 404 12.92 8.16 -10.40
N GLU A 405 12.46 8.55 -9.22
CA GLU A 405 13.33 8.99 -8.12
C GLU A 405 13.54 7.85 -7.11
N PRO A 406 14.76 7.38 -6.88
CA PRO A 406 15.04 6.36 -5.88
C PRO A 406 14.71 6.86 -4.46
N VAL A 407 14.01 6.04 -3.67
CA VAL A 407 13.84 6.34 -2.24
C VAL A 407 15.15 6.11 -1.49
N GLY A 408 15.58 7.08 -0.69
CA GLY A 408 16.84 7.04 0.05
C GLY A 408 16.73 7.01 1.57
N SER A 409 15.51 6.82 2.09
CA SER A 409 15.24 6.61 3.51
C SER A 409 14.83 5.17 3.76
N HIS A 410 15.29 4.59 4.87
CA HIS A 410 14.83 3.29 5.37
C HIS A 410 13.69 3.41 6.40
N LEU A 411 13.34 4.63 6.79
CA LEU A 411 12.39 4.90 7.87
C LEU A 411 11.08 5.48 7.37
N ALA A 412 11.15 6.40 6.40
CA ALA A 412 9.99 7.11 5.86
C ALA A 412 10.00 7.08 4.34
N LEU A 413 8.84 7.23 3.72
CA LEU A 413 8.67 7.29 2.28
C LEU A 413 8.53 8.72 1.79
N SER A 414 8.85 8.95 0.52
CA SER A 414 8.68 10.28 -0.09
C SER A 414 7.24 10.78 0.07
N GLY A 415 7.08 12.05 0.42
CA GLY A 415 5.78 12.66 0.76
C GLY A 415 5.36 12.51 2.23
N GLN A 416 6.07 11.72 3.05
CA GLN A 416 5.85 11.70 4.49
C GLN A 416 6.64 12.82 5.18
N GLU A 417 6.09 13.35 6.28
CA GLU A 417 6.72 14.43 7.07
C GLU A 417 8.12 14.05 7.58
N ALA A 418 8.33 12.78 7.94
CA ALA A 418 9.59 12.27 8.47
C ALA A 418 10.62 11.86 7.40
N TYR A 419 10.34 12.10 6.11
CA TYR A 419 11.23 11.69 5.03
C TYR A 419 12.48 12.56 4.96
N GLU A 420 13.64 11.88 4.96
CA GLU A 420 14.94 12.47 4.69
C GLU A 420 15.76 11.45 3.88
N ASP A 421 16.30 11.89 2.74
CA ASP A 421 17.20 11.04 1.95
C ASP A 421 18.57 10.93 2.63
N ALA A 422 18.86 9.75 3.18
CA ALA A 422 20.12 9.43 3.84
C ALA A 422 21.06 8.60 2.93
N SER A 423 20.70 8.41 1.67
CA SER A 423 21.41 7.48 0.79
C SER A 423 22.79 7.97 0.32
N GLY A 424 23.07 9.26 0.48
CA GLY A 424 24.41 9.82 0.31
C GLY A 424 25.49 9.16 1.17
N ALA A 425 25.12 8.49 2.27
CA ALA A 425 26.05 7.74 3.12
C ALA A 425 26.76 6.58 2.37
N LEU A 426 26.14 6.01 1.34
CA LEU A 426 26.74 4.93 0.52
C LEU A 426 27.60 5.48 -0.62
N GLY A 427 27.40 6.74 -1.01
CA GLY A 427 27.94 7.33 -2.23
C GLY A 427 27.09 7.00 -3.46
N GLN A 428 27.53 7.51 -4.62
CA GLN A 428 26.90 7.24 -5.91
C GLN A 428 27.38 5.91 -6.51
N GLN A 429 26.74 5.49 -7.60
CA GLN A 429 27.23 4.39 -8.42
C GLN A 429 28.68 4.66 -8.84
N ASP A 430 29.57 3.71 -8.55
CA ASP A 430 30.99 3.79 -8.89
C ASP A 430 31.59 2.39 -9.01
N SER A 431 31.65 1.90 -10.25
CA SER A 431 32.22 0.60 -10.58
C SER A 431 33.73 0.50 -10.29
N ALA A 432 34.47 1.61 -10.32
CA ALA A 432 35.90 1.61 -10.05
C ALA A 432 36.16 1.45 -8.56
N GLU A 433 35.47 2.24 -7.74
CA GLU A 433 35.50 2.13 -6.28
C GLU A 433 34.99 0.76 -5.81
N ALA A 434 33.93 0.22 -6.42
CA ALA A 434 33.47 -1.12 -6.13
C ALA A 434 34.57 -2.18 -6.36
N ARG A 435 35.32 -2.09 -7.47
CA ARG A 435 36.45 -2.99 -7.73
C ARG A 435 37.60 -2.79 -6.74
N ALA A 436 37.88 -1.54 -6.34
CA ALA A 436 38.89 -1.24 -5.33
C ALA A 436 38.54 -1.89 -3.98
N LEU A 437 37.29 -1.72 -3.51
CA LEU A 437 36.78 -2.33 -2.29
C LEU A 437 36.83 -3.87 -2.34
N LEU A 438 36.53 -4.48 -3.49
CA LEU A 438 36.67 -5.92 -3.68
C LEU A 438 38.13 -6.38 -3.63
N ALA A 439 39.05 -5.64 -4.28
CA ALA A 439 40.48 -5.94 -4.24
C ALA A 439 41.04 -5.84 -2.81
N GLU A 440 40.64 -4.83 -2.04
CA GLU A 440 40.99 -4.70 -0.63
C GLU A 440 40.44 -5.84 0.23
N ALA A 441 39.26 -6.36 -0.13
CA ALA A 441 38.68 -7.56 0.46
C ALA A 441 39.32 -8.88 -0.02
N GLY A 442 40.37 -8.80 -0.85
CA GLY A 442 41.15 -9.96 -1.31
C GLY A 442 40.59 -10.67 -2.54
N TRP A 443 39.60 -10.08 -3.21
CA TRP A 443 39.02 -10.63 -4.44
C TRP A 443 39.92 -10.34 -5.63
N LYS A 444 40.03 -11.31 -6.54
CA LYS A 444 40.76 -11.19 -7.80
C LYS A 444 39.78 -11.28 -8.98
N PRO A 445 40.02 -10.54 -10.08
CA PRO A 445 39.16 -10.56 -11.27
C PRO A 445 38.99 -11.95 -11.89
#